data_AF-A0A7X6D831-F1
#
_entry.id   AF-A0A7X6D831-F1
#
_cell.length_a   1.000
_cell.length_b   1.000
_cell.length_c   1.000
_cell.angle_alpha   90.00
_cell.angle_beta   90.00
_cell.angle_gamma   90.00
#
_symmetry.space_group_name_H-M   'P 1'
#
loop_
_entity.id
_entity.type
_entity.pdbx_description
1 polymer ?
#
loop_
_entity_poly.entity_id
_entity_poly.type
_entity_poly.pdbx_seq_one_letter_code
_entity_poly.pdbx_strand_id
1 'polypeptide(L)'
;MEACLLIDFGSTFTKLTAVDLETEEILATAKSKTTVSTNIMEGFELAKGELLEKINKPHITFKHQLACSSAKGGFKMIAIGLSRTLTAEASKRVALGAGTRMLNVYSYGLKEADIEEIEELAPDIILVSGGTNGGNTTGIINDIKQLTHLKLHIPIVIAGNEDANPTIDNILKETSLPYFFSENVMPQINHINPLPTRELLRTIFMEKIVEAKGISTISDQVGKIVMPTPTAVLLAAELLSKGTDNISGFEEVIIADIGGATTDIHSIGSGKPKNSSITMEGLQEPFAKRTVEGDLGMRYSALSLLESTGYPLFKTYLPRLSSDDIFEKCFYRSEHPDFVSQTDKDIVFDETMSKLAITNAFNRHAGFYRREPTPNRTLLFQTGKDLSQFKAVIATGGVLVNSQNPKTILEACLKKEDDFYLMPTNPNFYLDKTYILSAMGLLSTLYPDIALNILKKYLVKL
;
A
#
# COMPACT_ATOMS: atom_id res chain seq x y z
N MET A 1 33.35 -5.88 10.08
CA MET A 1 32.25 -6.04 9.09
C MET A 1 31.11 -6.79 9.74
N GLU A 2 30.14 -6.02 10.21
CA GLU A 2 28.87 -6.54 10.71
C GLU A 2 27.83 -6.40 9.59
N ALA A 3 27.35 -7.52 9.03
CA ALA A 3 26.41 -7.48 7.92
C ALA A 3 24.98 -7.83 8.35
N CYS A 4 23.98 -7.20 7.74
CA CYS A 4 22.57 -7.57 7.84
C CYS A 4 22.06 -8.10 6.50
N LEU A 5 21.23 -9.15 6.54
CA LEU A 5 20.49 -9.64 5.39
C LEU A 5 19.02 -9.24 5.52
N LEU A 6 18.51 -8.56 4.50
CA LEU A 6 17.16 -8.00 4.46
C LEU A 6 16.42 -8.64 3.30
N ILE A 7 15.23 -9.17 3.57
CA ILE A 7 14.58 -10.12 2.67
C ILE A 7 13.14 -9.69 2.43
N ASP A 8 12.77 -9.53 1.16
CA ASP A 8 11.41 -9.23 0.73
C ASP A 8 10.87 -10.38 -0.10
N PHE A 9 9.98 -11.18 0.51
CA PHE A 9 9.22 -12.21 -0.19
C PHE A 9 8.04 -11.56 -0.93
N GLY A 10 8.35 -10.96 -2.09
CA GLY A 10 7.37 -10.34 -2.95
C GLY A 10 6.40 -11.33 -3.61
N SER A 11 5.30 -10.82 -4.16
CA SER A 11 4.34 -11.62 -4.94
C SER A 11 4.92 -12.19 -6.24
N THR A 12 5.89 -11.49 -6.84
CA THR A 12 6.54 -11.91 -8.10
C THR A 12 8.00 -12.28 -7.91
N PHE A 13 8.74 -11.52 -7.09
CA PHE A 13 10.17 -11.73 -6.87
C PHE A 13 10.50 -11.75 -5.38
N THR A 14 11.35 -12.70 -4.98
CA THR A 14 12.04 -12.67 -3.70
C THR A 14 13.29 -11.83 -3.87
N LYS A 15 13.43 -10.75 -3.09
CA LYS A 15 14.54 -9.79 -3.19
C LYS A 15 15.37 -9.84 -1.91
N LEU A 16 16.69 -9.91 -2.06
CA LEU A 16 17.64 -9.92 -0.95
C LEU A 16 18.55 -8.70 -1.06
N THR A 17 18.80 -8.05 0.07
CA THR A 17 19.74 -6.93 0.20
C THR A 17 20.68 -7.22 1.37
N ALA A 18 21.98 -7.27 1.11
CA ALA A 18 23.00 -7.35 2.14
C ALA A 18 23.59 -5.97 2.40
N VAL A 19 23.67 -5.59 3.67
CA VAL A 19 24.16 -4.28 4.13
C VAL A 19 25.29 -4.47 5.11
N ASP A 20 26.35 -3.68 5.00
CA ASP A 20 27.38 -3.54 6.02
C ASP A 20 27.02 -2.38 6.96
N LEU A 21 26.90 -2.68 8.25
CA LEU A 21 26.51 -1.73 9.29
C LEU A 21 27.65 -0.77 9.65
N GLU A 22 28.92 -1.14 9.40
CA GLU A 22 30.06 -0.28 9.74
C GLU A 22 30.29 0.81 8.68
N THR A 23 30.15 0.44 7.40
CA THR A 23 30.38 1.34 6.26
C THR A 23 29.11 2.01 5.76
N GLU A 24 27.94 1.57 6.24
CA GLU A 24 26.62 2.01 5.78
C GLU A 24 26.46 1.84 4.26
N GLU A 25 26.92 0.69 3.74
CA GLU A 25 26.89 0.38 2.31
C GLU A 25 26.09 -0.88 2.01
N ILE A 26 25.47 -0.88 0.84
CA ILE A 26 24.88 -2.08 0.26
C ILE A 26 26.01 -2.92 -0.32
N LEU A 27 26.27 -4.08 0.29
CA LEU A 27 27.26 -5.04 -0.18
C LEU A 27 26.83 -5.69 -1.50
N ALA A 28 25.56 -6.08 -1.59
CA ALA A 28 24.96 -6.61 -2.81
C ALA A 28 23.44 -6.63 -2.73
N THR A 29 22.81 -6.72 -3.90
CA THR A 29 21.39 -7.06 -4.06
C THR A 29 21.24 -8.23 -5.03
N ALA A 30 20.28 -9.10 -4.79
CA ALA A 30 19.92 -10.21 -5.67
C ALA A 30 18.41 -10.43 -5.65
N LYS A 31 17.89 -11.08 -6.70
CA LYS A 31 16.46 -11.40 -6.79
C LYS A 31 16.21 -12.65 -7.61
N SER A 32 15.17 -13.38 -7.26
CA SER A 32 14.70 -14.55 -8.00
C SER A 32 13.17 -14.56 -8.08
N LYS A 33 12.60 -15.34 -8.99
CA LYS A 33 11.14 -15.50 -9.07
C LYS A 33 10.63 -16.14 -7.77
N THR A 34 9.56 -15.58 -7.18
CA THR A 34 8.98 -16.14 -5.96
C THR A 34 8.26 -17.45 -6.28
N THR A 35 8.63 -18.52 -5.58
CA THR A 35 8.14 -19.90 -5.80
C THR A 35 7.03 -20.26 -4.81
N VAL A 36 5.98 -19.44 -4.73
CA VAL A 36 4.87 -19.61 -3.76
C VAL A 36 4.06 -20.88 -4.00
N SER A 37 3.95 -21.30 -5.26
CA SER A 37 3.18 -22.49 -5.67
C SER A 37 3.90 -23.82 -5.39
N THR A 38 5.24 -23.79 -5.24
CA THR A 38 6.06 -24.99 -4.95
C THR A 38 6.62 -24.89 -3.54
N ASN A 39 7.72 -24.15 -3.35
CA ASN A 39 8.35 -23.89 -2.07
C ASN A 39 9.11 -22.56 -2.16
N ILE A 40 8.71 -21.59 -1.35
CA ILE A 40 9.29 -20.24 -1.33
C ILE A 40 10.79 -20.20 -1.00
N MET A 41 11.31 -21.27 -0.37
CA MET A 41 12.75 -21.44 -0.11
C MET A 41 13.58 -21.63 -1.38
N GLU A 42 13.02 -22.20 -2.45
CA GLU A 42 13.73 -22.38 -3.72
C GLU A 42 14.16 -21.02 -4.31
N GLY A 43 13.22 -20.07 -4.38
CA GLY A 43 13.52 -18.70 -4.78
C GLY A 43 14.52 -18.04 -3.83
N PHE A 44 14.36 -18.18 -2.52
CA PHE A 44 15.30 -17.61 -1.55
C PHE A 44 16.73 -18.12 -1.74
N GLU A 45 16.94 -19.43 -1.84
CA GLU A 45 18.28 -20.02 -1.99
C GLU A 45 18.93 -19.63 -3.32
N LEU A 46 18.16 -19.54 -4.41
CA LEU A 46 18.66 -19.04 -5.70
C LEU A 46 19.15 -17.60 -5.59
N ALA A 47 18.34 -16.71 -4.99
CA ALA A 47 18.71 -15.32 -4.81
C ALA A 47 19.90 -15.17 -3.83
N LYS A 48 19.96 -16.00 -2.80
CA LYS A 48 21.06 -16.02 -1.83
C LYS A 48 22.38 -16.47 -2.46
N GLY A 49 22.36 -17.49 -3.33
CA GLY A 49 23.51 -17.90 -4.11
C GLY A 49 24.09 -16.76 -4.94
N GLU A 50 23.24 -16.10 -5.75
CA GLU A 50 23.63 -14.93 -6.56
C GLU A 50 24.16 -13.78 -5.67
N LEU A 51 23.53 -13.54 -4.51
CA LEU A 51 23.97 -12.51 -3.57
C LEU A 51 25.38 -12.78 -3.05
N LEU A 52 25.66 -14.02 -2.61
CA LEU A 52 26.96 -14.40 -2.06
C LEU A 52 28.07 -14.34 -3.11
N GLU A 53 27.77 -14.72 -4.35
CA GLU A 53 28.69 -14.57 -5.48
C GLU A 53 29.06 -13.10 -5.72
N LYS A 54 28.06 -12.19 -5.70
CA LYS A 54 28.30 -10.75 -5.87
C LYS A 54 29.11 -10.11 -4.73
N ILE A 55 28.87 -10.55 -3.49
CA ILE A 55 29.65 -10.08 -2.33
C ILE A 55 31.11 -10.56 -2.43
N ASN A 56 31.37 -11.64 -3.18
CA ASN A 56 32.67 -12.29 -3.30
C ASN A 56 33.26 -12.68 -1.93
N LYS A 57 32.38 -13.06 -0.98
CA LYS A 57 32.73 -13.55 0.36
C LYS A 57 31.86 -14.77 0.69
N PRO A 58 32.31 -15.99 0.38
CA PRO A 58 31.48 -17.21 0.51
C PRO A 58 31.11 -17.57 1.97
N HIS A 59 31.75 -16.97 2.97
CA HIS A 59 31.54 -17.24 4.40
C HIS A 59 31.10 -16.00 5.19
N ILE A 60 30.36 -15.08 4.57
CA ILE A 60 29.81 -13.93 5.30
C ILE A 60 28.80 -14.40 6.37
N THR A 61 29.01 -13.96 7.60
CA THR A 61 28.05 -14.16 8.69
C THR A 61 27.18 -12.91 8.81
N PHE A 62 25.86 -13.09 8.74
CA PHE A 62 24.91 -12.00 8.96
C PHE A 62 24.56 -11.92 10.45
N LYS A 63 24.76 -10.74 11.05
CA LYS A 63 24.40 -10.43 12.44
C LYS A 63 22.89 -10.50 12.65
N HIS A 64 22.14 -10.01 11.67
CA HIS A 64 20.68 -10.12 11.64
C HIS A 64 20.20 -10.54 10.26
N GLN A 65 19.14 -11.34 10.24
CA GLN A 65 18.37 -11.64 9.04
C GLN A 65 16.91 -11.25 9.32
N LEU A 66 16.40 -10.29 8.56
CA LEU A 66 15.04 -9.76 8.73
C LEU A 66 14.27 -9.96 7.44
N ALA A 67 13.02 -10.40 7.57
CA ALA A 67 12.18 -10.69 6.43
C ALA A 67 10.83 -9.97 6.49
N CYS A 68 10.35 -9.54 5.32
CA CYS A 68 8.98 -9.13 5.09
C CYS A 68 8.35 -9.97 3.97
N SER A 69 7.01 -10.01 3.91
CA SER A 69 6.31 -10.84 2.92
C SER A 69 5.03 -10.20 2.39
N SER A 70 4.77 -10.44 1.10
CA SER A 70 3.52 -10.15 0.38
C SER A 70 3.09 -11.30 -0.56
N ALA A 71 3.80 -12.43 -0.52
CA ALA A 71 3.76 -13.53 -1.48
C ALA A 71 2.38 -14.21 -1.69
N LYS A 72 1.38 -13.96 -0.85
CA LYS A 72 0.04 -14.59 -0.92
C LYS A 72 -1.08 -13.74 -1.56
N GLY A 73 -0.75 -12.69 -2.31
CA GLY A 73 -1.75 -11.88 -3.00
C GLY A 73 -2.41 -10.81 -2.11
N GLY A 74 -1.75 -10.47 -1.00
CA GLY A 74 -2.19 -9.51 0.01
C GLY A 74 -3.17 -10.10 1.03
N PHE A 75 -3.14 -9.63 2.27
CA PHE A 75 -4.12 -10.02 3.30
C PHE A 75 -5.50 -9.50 2.91
N LYS A 76 -6.38 -10.37 2.43
CA LYS A 76 -7.69 -10.01 1.87
C LYS A 76 -8.64 -9.61 3.00
N MET A 77 -9.22 -8.42 2.90
CA MET A 77 -10.07 -7.86 3.94
C MET A 77 -11.39 -7.35 3.39
N ILE A 78 -12.45 -7.53 4.18
CA ILE A 78 -13.71 -6.82 4.04
C ILE A 78 -13.86 -5.82 5.18
N ALA A 79 -14.37 -4.62 4.87
CA ALA A 79 -14.71 -3.63 5.88
C ALA A 79 -16.23 -3.41 5.91
N ILE A 80 -16.79 -3.34 7.11
CA ILE A 80 -18.20 -3.05 7.35
C ILE A 80 -18.26 -1.80 8.21
N GLY A 81 -19.15 -0.88 7.86
CA GLY A 81 -19.38 0.32 8.64
C GLY A 81 -20.82 0.80 8.59
N LEU A 82 -21.28 1.44 9.65
CA LEU A 82 -22.64 2.01 9.74
C LEU A 82 -23.06 2.87 8.51
N SER A 83 -22.17 3.73 8.00
CA SER A 83 -22.43 4.56 6.81
C SER A 83 -21.25 4.57 5.84
N ARG A 84 -21.55 4.70 4.55
CA ARG A 84 -20.57 4.64 3.47
C ARG A 84 -19.50 5.73 3.56
N THR A 85 -19.90 6.97 3.83
CA THR A 85 -19.01 8.15 3.77
C THR A 85 -18.27 8.44 5.08
N LEU A 86 -18.63 7.79 6.19
CA LEU A 86 -17.99 7.98 7.48
C LEU A 86 -17.30 6.71 7.97
N THR A 87 -18.00 5.86 8.72
CA THR A 87 -17.41 4.72 9.43
C THR A 87 -16.85 3.66 8.49
N ALA A 88 -17.52 3.38 7.36
CA ALA A 88 -17.04 2.40 6.39
C ALA A 88 -15.77 2.91 5.67
N GLU A 89 -15.75 4.19 5.31
CA GLU A 89 -14.58 4.84 4.72
C GLU A 89 -13.42 4.95 5.73
N ALA A 90 -13.72 5.21 7.02
CA ALA A 90 -12.72 5.17 8.09
C ALA A 90 -12.09 3.78 8.22
N SER A 91 -12.90 2.71 8.27
CA SER A 91 -12.41 1.33 8.27
C SER A 91 -11.53 1.03 7.06
N LYS A 92 -11.95 1.43 5.85
CA LYS A 92 -11.18 1.26 4.62
C LYS A 92 -9.80 1.95 4.70
N ARG A 93 -9.74 3.18 5.22
CA ARG A 93 -8.48 3.93 5.39
C ARG A 93 -7.53 3.30 6.43
N VAL A 94 -8.10 2.73 7.49
CA VAL A 94 -7.34 2.00 8.51
C VAL A 94 -6.76 0.72 7.92
N ALA A 95 -7.61 -0.08 7.27
CA ALA A 95 -7.27 -1.34 6.62
C ALA A 95 -6.13 -1.21 5.60
N LEU A 96 -6.27 -0.29 4.64
CA LEU A 96 -5.24 -0.05 3.61
C LEU A 96 -3.88 0.32 4.23
N GLY A 97 -3.89 1.07 5.32
CA GLY A 97 -2.68 1.43 6.07
C GLY A 97 -2.03 0.27 6.83
N ALA A 98 -2.76 -0.81 7.12
CA ALA A 98 -2.23 -2.03 7.71
C ALA A 98 -1.58 -2.98 6.68
N GLY A 99 -1.53 -2.59 5.40
CA GLY A 99 -0.94 -3.41 4.33
C GLY A 99 -1.91 -4.43 3.73
N THR A 100 -3.21 -4.31 3.99
CA THR A 100 -4.22 -5.27 3.52
C THR A 100 -4.70 -4.95 2.10
N ARG A 101 -5.34 -5.93 1.47
CA ARG A 101 -6.03 -5.81 0.19
C ARG A 101 -7.53 -5.79 0.43
N MET A 102 -8.17 -4.67 0.12
CA MET A 102 -9.63 -4.54 0.25
C MET A 102 -10.34 -5.32 -0.84
N LEU A 103 -11.21 -6.25 -0.45
CA LEU A 103 -12.10 -6.97 -1.37
C LEU A 103 -13.40 -6.21 -1.59
N ASN A 104 -14.07 -5.83 -0.51
CA ASN A 104 -15.32 -5.08 -0.56
C ASN A 104 -15.53 -4.23 0.71
N VAL A 105 -16.45 -3.27 0.64
CA VAL A 105 -16.87 -2.42 1.74
C VAL A 105 -18.40 -2.37 1.84
N TYR A 106 -18.95 -2.85 2.95
CA TYR A 106 -20.39 -2.84 3.21
C TYR A 106 -20.79 -1.69 4.12
N SER A 107 -22.02 -1.22 3.94
CA SER A 107 -22.60 -0.19 4.80
C SER A 107 -24.12 -0.23 4.84
N TYR A 108 -24.71 0.48 5.82
CA TYR A 108 -26.16 0.56 6.04
C TYR A 108 -26.82 -0.76 6.48
N GLY A 109 -26.06 -1.62 7.16
CA GLY A 109 -26.55 -2.90 7.67
C GLY A 109 -26.38 -4.04 6.68
N LEU A 110 -25.81 -5.16 7.15
CA LEU A 110 -25.68 -6.38 6.36
C LEU A 110 -27.03 -7.05 6.11
N LYS A 111 -27.17 -7.60 4.91
CA LYS A 111 -28.28 -8.44 4.45
C LYS A 111 -27.80 -9.87 4.25
N GLU A 112 -28.75 -10.81 4.13
CA GLU A 112 -28.44 -12.22 3.86
C GLU A 112 -27.59 -12.41 2.59
N ALA A 113 -27.92 -11.70 1.51
CA ALA A 113 -27.14 -11.73 0.27
C ALA A 113 -25.69 -11.22 0.45
N ASP A 114 -25.46 -10.28 1.39
CA ASP A 114 -24.11 -9.80 1.68
C ASP A 114 -23.28 -10.90 2.38
N ILE A 115 -23.92 -11.75 3.19
CA ILE A 115 -23.25 -12.89 3.83
C ILE A 115 -22.82 -13.91 2.78
N GLU A 116 -23.69 -14.22 1.80
CA GLU A 116 -23.35 -15.11 0.68
C GLU A 116 -22.18 -14.58 -0.13
N GLU A 117 -22.18 -13.28 -0.46
CA GLU A 117 -21.06 -12.64 -1.17
C GLU A 117 -19.76 -12.67 -0.35
N ILE A 118 -19.83 -12.43 0.96
CA ILE A 118 -18.66 -12.54 1.86
C ILE A 118 -18.09 -13.96 1.83
N GLU A 119 -18.93 -14.99 1.80
CA GLU A 119 -18.48 -16.39 1.69
C GLU A 119 -17.78 -16.67 0.36
N GLU A 120 -18.33 -16.17 -0.76
CA GLU A 120 -17.73 -16.32 -2.10
C GLU A 120 -16.38 -15.60 -2.22
N LEU A 121 -16.28 -14.39 -1.66
CA LEU A 121 -15.05 -13.60 -1.64
C LEU A 121 -13.96 -14.24 -0.78
N ALA A 122 -14.35 -15.04 0.22
CA ALA A 122 -13.48 -15.74 1.16
C ALA A 122 -12.35 -14.84 1.68
N PRO A 123 -12.67 -13.74 2.40
CA PRO A 123 -11.65 -12.85 2.97
C PRO A 123 -10.85 -13.56 4.06
N ASP A 124 -9.63 -13.06 4.30
CA ASP A 124 -8.79 -13.55 5.40
C ASP A 124 -9.21 -12.93 6.75
N ILE A 125 -9.92 -11.79 6.73
CA ILE A 125 -10.37 -11.04 7.92
C ILE A 125 -11.51 -10.08 7.59
N ILE A 126 -12.37 -9.81 8.58
CA ILE A 126 -13.45 -8.82 8.50
C ILE A 126 -13.23 -7.73 9.56
N LEU A 127 -13.23 -6.46 9.15
CA LEU A 127 -13.18 -5.30 10.05
C LEU A 127 -14.57 -4.68 10.16
N VAL A 128 -15.17 -4.72 11.35
CA VAL A 128 -16.49 -4.12 11.63
C VAL A 128 -16.30 -2.84 12.45
N SER A 129 -16.81 -1.73 11.94
CA SER A 129 -16.92 -0.47 12.68
C SER A 129 -18.36 0.05 12.64
N GLY A 130 -18.63 1.09 13.41
CA GLY A 130 -19.96 1.69 13.46
C GLY A 130 -20.22 2.41 14.76
N GLY A 131 -20.89 3.55 14.66
CA GLY A 131 -21.11 4.45 15.80
C GLY A 131 -19.83 5.14 16.28
N THR A 132 -19.98 6.37 16.74
CA THR A 132 -18.98 7.04 17.60
C THR A 132 -19.09 6.50 19.02
N ASN A 133 -18.12 6.77 19.87
CA ASN A 133 -18.23 6.42 21.29
C ASN A 133 -19.39 7.21 21.92
N GLY A 134 -20.23 6.54 22.73
CA GLY A 134 -21.49 7.10 23.25
C GLY A 134 -22.58 7.31 22.18
N GLY A 135 -22.36 6.83 20.95
CA GLY A 135 -23.26 6.98 19.82
C GLY A 135 -24.14 5.75 19.57
N ASN A 136 -24.43 5.48 18.29
CA ASN A 136 -25.24 4.33 17.90
C ASN A 136 -24.53 3.00 18.19
N THR A 137 -25.20 2.08 18.89
CA THR A 137 -24.74 0.69 19.10
C THR A 137 -25.52 -0.31 18.25
N THR A 138 -26.75 0.03 17.84
CA THR A 138 -27.67 -0.90 17.17
C THR A 138 -27.14 -1.42 15.84
N GLY A 139 -26.54 -0.56 15.01
CA GLY A 139 -26.07 -0.96 13.69
C GLY A 139 -24.97 -2.01 13.76
N ILE A 140 -23.91 -1.75 14.54
CA ILE A 140 -22.80 -2.69 14.69
C ILE A 140 -23.25 -4.01 15.32
N ILE A 141 -24.17 -3.99 16.28
CA ILE A 141 -24.73 -5.21 16.88
C ILE A 141 -25.51 -6.02 15.84
N ASN A 142 -26.29 -5.37 14.97
CA ASN A 142 -27.04 -6.06 13.92
C ASN A 142 -26.12 -6.69 12.88
N ASP A 143 -25.06 -5.97 12.47
CA ASP A 143 -24.06 -6.52 11.55
C ASP A 143 -23.36 -7.74 12.14
N ILE A 144 -22.99 -7.69 13.43
CA ILE A 144 -22.40 -8.84 14.14
C ILE A 144 -23.36 -10.03 14.16
N LYS A 145 -24.65 -9.82 14.43
CA LYS A 145 -25.66 -10.90 14.38
C LYS A 145 -25.71 -11.54 13.00
N GLN A 146 -25.70 -10.76 11.93
CA GLN A 146 -25.68 -11.30 10.57
C GLN A 146 -24.41 -12.13 10.29
N LEU A 147 -23.26 -11.66 10.75
CA LEU A 147 -21.99 -12.38 10.60
C LEU A 147 -21.96 -13.73 11.33
N THR A 148 -22.80 -13.97 12.35
CA THR A 148 -22.92 -15.29 12.98
C THR A 148 -23.43 -16.38 12.04
N HIS A 149 -24.01 -16.00 10.90
CA HIS A 149 -24.49 -16.94 9.87
C HIS A 149 -23.39 -17.39 8.91
N LEU A 150 -22.17 -16.85 9.01
CA LEU A 150 -21.03 -17.29 8.21
C LEU A 150 -20.67 -18.74 8.52
N LYS A 151 -20.49 -19.54 7.47
CA LYS A 151 -19.99 -20.92 7.54
C LYS A 151 -18.46 -20.97 7.59
N LEU A 152 -17.79 -19.94 7.07
CA LEU A 152 -16.34 -19.82 7.07
C LEU A 152 -15.83 -19.29 8.41
N HIS A 153 -14.72 -19.85 8.90
CA HIS A 153 -14.07 -19.42 10.15
C HIS A 153 -13.16 -18.22 9.88
N ILE A 154 -13.78 -17.07 9.61
CA ILE A 154 -13.08 -15.82 9.30
C ILE A 154 -12.94 -14.99 10.59
N PRO A 155 -11.73 -14.52 10.96
CA PRO A 155 -11.56 -13.66 12.11
C PRO A 155 -12.26 -12.30 11.93
N ILE A 156 -12.93 -11.84 13.00
CA ILE A 156 -13.68 -10.57 13.03
C ILE A 156 -12.99 -9.59 13.97
N VAL A 157 -12.60 -8.42 13.47
CA VAL A 157 -12.10 -7.32 14.29
C VAL A 157 -13.19 -6.29 14.49
N ILE A 158 -13.54 -6.04 15.75
CA ILE A 158 -14.55 -5.07 16.15
C ILE A 158 -13.84 -3.80 16.63
N ALA A 159 -14.05 -2.71 15.88
CA ALA A 159 -13.41 -1.42 16.11
C ALA A 159 -14.42 -0.27 15.95
N GLY A 160 -15.61 -0.44 16.53
CA GLY A 160 -16.70 0.54 16.55
C GLY A 160 -17.01 1.02 17.97
N ASN A 161 -18.25 1.44 18.20
CA ASN A 161 -18.71 1.95 19.49
C ASN A 161 -18.45 0.96 20.64
N GLU A 162 -17.63 1.36 21.60
CA GLU A 162 -17.19 0.54 22.74
C GLU A 162 -18.34 0.07 23.63
N ASP A 163 -19.44 0.83 23.71
CA ASP A 163 -20.63 0.48 24.49
C ASP A 163 -21.32 -0.78 23.96
N ALA A 164 -21.08 -1.15 22.69
CA ALA A 164 -21.60 -2.37 22.09
C ALA A 164 -20.79 -3.62 22.46
N ASN A 165 -19.54 -3.47 22.94
CA ASN A 165 -18.61 -4.58 23.15
C ASN A 165 -19.16 -5.68 24.06
N PRO A 166 -19.79 -5.38 25.23
CA PRO A 166 -20.33 -6.44 26.09
C PRO A 166 -21.43 -7.27 25.41
N THR A 167 -22.25 -6.64 24.58
CA THR A 167 -23.33 -7.34 23.85
C THR A 167 -22.76 -8.18 22.71
N ILE A 168 -21.82 -7.63 21.97
CA ILE A 168 -21.11 -8.31 20.87
C ILE A 168 -20.36 -9.53 21.40
N ASP A 169 -19.67 -9.39 22.53
CA ASP A 169 -18.93 -10.48 23.17
C ASP A 169 -19.84 -11.64 23.55
N ASN A 170 -21.02 -11.35 24.12
CA ASN A 170 -22.01 -12.38 24.43
C ASN A 170 -22.52 -13.11 23.17
N ILE A 171 -22.76 -12.39 22.07
CA ILE A 171 -23.22 -12.98 20.81
C ILE A 171 -22.14 -13.91 20.23
N LEU A 172 -20.89 -13.43 20.15
CA LEU A 172 -19.82 -14.16 19.47
C LEU A 172 -19.29 -15.35 20.26
N LYS A 173 -19.36 -15.32 21.61
CA LYS A 173 -19.02 -16.46 22.47
C LYS A 173 -19.88 -17.71 22.23
N GLU A 174 -21.09 -17.53 21.71
CA GLU A 174 -21.99 -18.62 21.35
C GLU A 174 -21.63 -19.24 19.97
N THR A 175 -20.62 -18.69 19.29
CA THR A 175 -20.17 -19.12 17.95
C THR A 175 -18.73 -19.65 17.98
N SER A 176 -18.29 -20.29 16.90
CA SER A 176 -16.88 -20.69 16.70
C SER A 176 -16.05 -19.64 15.95
N LEU A 177 -16.59 -18.44 15.71
CA LEU A 177 -15.92 -17.39 14.96
C LEU A 177 -14.81 -16.75 15.82
N PRO A 178 -13.55 -16.68 15.34
CA PRO A 178 -12.51 -15.94 16.04
C PRO A 178 -12.83 -14.45 16.01
N TYR A 179 -12.68 -13.74 17.14
CA TYR A 179 -12.94 -12.31 17.18
C TYR A 179 -12.00 -11.56 18.12
N PHE A 180 -11.77 -10.28 17.80
CA PHE A 180 -10.88 -9.40 18.54
C PHE A 180 -11.48 -8.00 18.67
N PHE A 181 -11.32 -7.38 19.84
CA PHE A 181 -11.71 -5.98 20.05
C PHE A 181 -10.52 -5.05 19.83
N SER A 182 -10.81 -3.87 19.30
CA SER A 182 -9.89 -2.74 19.16
C SER A 182 -10.59 -1.46 19.61
N GLU A 183 -9.81 -0.39 19.83
CA GLU A 183 -10.39 0.94 19.98
C GLU A 183 -11.17 1.34 18.71
N ASN A 184 -12.16 2.21 18.88
CA ASN A 184 -13.00 2.67 17.77
C ASN A 184 -12.15 3.37 16.70
N VAL A 185 -12.30 2.97 15.42
CA VAL A 185 -11.60 3.63 14.30
C VAL A 185 -12.06 5.07 14.08
N MET A 186 -13.26 5.43 14.52
CA MET A 186 -13.83 6.76 14.43
C MET A 186 -14.58 7.12 15.72
N PRO A 187 -13.86 7.38 16.83
CA PRO A 187 -14.48 7.58 18.15
C PRO A 187 -15.33 8.86 18.20
N GLN A 188 -15.03 9.83 17.33
CA GLN A 188 -15.79 11.08 17.15
C GLN A 188 -16.00 11.35 15.66
N ILE A 189 -17.07 12.07 15.31
CA ILE A 189 -17.38 12.41 13.92
C ILE A 189 -16.17 13.11 13.27
N ASN A 190 -15.77 12.62 12.09
CA ASN A 190 -14.63 13.10 11.30
C ASN A 190 -13.23 12.94 11.93
N HIS A 191 -13.12 12.31 13.11
CA HIS A 191 -11.83 12.01 13.75
C HIS A 191 -11.52 10.52 13.65
N ILE A 192 -10.40 10.17 13.01
CA ILE A 192 -9.97 8.78 12.83
C ILE A 192 -8.89 8.42 13.86
N ASN A 193 -9.05 7.30 14.56
CA ASN A 193 -8.04 6.70 15.44
C ASN A 193 -7.51 5.40 14.82
N PRO A 194 -6.50 5.46 13.93
CA PRO A 194 -6.14 4.32 13.10
C PRO A 194 -5.15 3.35 13.75
N LEU A 195 -4.38 3.79 14.74
CA LEU A 195 -3.20 3.05 15.23
C LEU A 195 -3.57 1.73 15.92
N PRO A 196 -4.52 1.68 16.87
CA PRO A 196 -4.81 0.45 17.62
C PRO A 196 -5.29 -0.67 16.70
N THR A 197 -6.19 -0.34 15.77
CA THR A 197 -6.72 -1.31 14.81
C THR A 197 -5.65 -1.74 13.80
N ARG A 198 -4.80 -0.82 13.31
CA ARG A 198 -3.70 -1.19 12.38
C ARG A 198 -2.74 -2.19 13.00
N GLU A 199 -2.34 -2.00 14.26
CA GLU A 199 -1.40 -2.91 14.92
C GLU A 199 -2.03 -4.28 15.22
N LEU A 200 -3.32 -4.32 15.59
CA LEU A 200 -4.06 -5.58 15.73
C LEU A 200 -4.16 -6.33 14.39
N LEU A 201 -4.53 -5.64 13.31
CA LEU A 201 -4.61 -6.23 11.98
C LEU A 201 -3.27 -6.79 11.50
N ARG A 202 -2.17 -6.06 11.78
CA ARG A 202 -0.81 -6.54 11.49
C ARG A 202 -0.49 -7.81 12.27
N THR A 203 -0.86 -7.87 13.54
CA THR A 203 -0.63 -9.05 14.39
C THR A 203 -1.34 -10.28 13.84
N ILE A 204 -2.64 -10.15 13.54
CA ILE A 204 -3.44 -11.27 12.98
C ILE A 204 -2.89 -11.69 11.61
N PHE A 205 -2.47 -10.75 10.77
CA PHE A 205 -1.85 -11.09 9.49
C PHE A 205 -0.54 -11.85 9.67
N MET A 206 0.29 -11.47 10.63
CA MET A 206 1.54 -12.16 10.93
C MET A 206 1.30 -13.59 11.39
N GLU A 207 0.31 -13.81 12.26
CA GLU A 207 -0.10 -15.16 12.67
C GLU A 207 -0.54 -16.00 11.46
N LYS A 208 -1.36 -15.43 10.58
CA LYS A 208 -1.83 -16.09 9.34
C LYS A 208 -0.72 -16.37 8.33
N ILE A 209 0.28 -15.49 8.23
CA ILE A 209 1.48 -15.73 7.41
C ILE A 209 2.26 -16.93 7.94
N VAL A 210 2.46 -17.01 9.26
CA VAL A 210 3.22 -18.11 9.89
C VAL A 210 2.49 -19.46 9.74
N GLU A 211 1.15 -19.47 9.83
CA GLU A 211 0.33 -20.66 9.60
C GLU A 211 0.37 -21.15 8.13
N ALA A 212 0.79 -20.31 7.18
CA ALA A 212 0.83 -20.66 5.77
C ALA A 212 1.99 -21.61 5.43
N LYS A 213 1.66 -22.66 4.66
CA LYS A 213 2.59 -23.70 4.17
C LYS A 213 3.94 -23.12 3.72
N GLY A 214 5.02 -23.61 4.33
CA GLY A 214 6.40 -23.30 3.96
C GLY A 214 7.02 -22.09 4.66
N ILE A 215 6.23 -21.24 5.32
CA ILE A 215 6.73 -20.04 6.02
C ILE A 215 7.12 -20.30 7.47
N SER A 216 6.46 -21.23 8.15
CA SER A 216 6.90 -21.67 9.49
C SER A 216 8.34 -22.20 9.48
N THR A 217 8.74 -22.94 8.44
CA THR A 217 10.10 -23.44 8.20
C THR A 217 11.12 -22.35 7.80
N ILE A 218 10.68 -21.19 7.30
CA ILE A 218 11.57 -20.06 6.94
C ILE A 218 12.17 -19.42 8.19
N SER A 219 11.40 -19.34 9.27
CA SER A 219 11.77 -18.61 10.49
C SER A 219 13.10 -19.10 11.09
N ASP A 220 13.39 -20.40 10.95
CA ASP A 220 14.60 -21.03 11.51
C ASP A 220 15.85 -20.83 10.64
N GLN A 221 15.72 -20.63 9.32
CA GLN A 221 16.84 -20.53 8.37
C GLN A 221 17.10 -19.11 7.84
N VAL A 222 16.08 -18.27 7.82
CA VAL A 222 16.04 -17.01 7.06
C VAL A 222 15.86 -15.79 7.97
N GLY A 223 15.60 -16.02 9.26
CA GLY A 223 15.31 -14.99 10.25
C GLY A 223 13.82 -14.78 10.48
N LYS A 224 13.49 -13.99 11.51
CA LYS A 224 12.10 -13.72 11.91
C LYS A 224 11.42 -12.86 10.85
N ILE A 225 10.35 -13.36 10.22
CA ILE A 225 9.46 -12.49 9.45
C ILE A 225 8.83 -11.52 10.43
N VAL A 226 9.08 -10.24 10.21
CA VAL A 226 8.73 -9.19 11.17
C VAL A 226 7.54 -8.35 10.71
N MET A 227 7.21 -8.34 9.41
CA MET A 227 6.07 -7.55 8.90
C MET A 227 5.67 -7.85 7.45
N PRO A 228 4.48 -7.40 7.00
CA PRO A 228 4.15 -7.21 5.59
C PRO A 228 5.18 -6.38 4.79
N THR A 229 5.36 -6.69 3.49
CA THR A 229 6.15 -5.84 2.58
C THR A 229 5.61 -4.39 2.52
N PRO A 230 4.29 -4.14 2.36
CA PRO A 230 3.79 -2.75 2.32
C PRO A 230 4.07 -1.96 3.60
N THR A 231 4.15 -2.65 4.73
CA THR A 231 4.48 -2.07 6.02
C THR A 231 5.95 -1.72 6.12
N ALA A 232 6.84 -2.56 5.61
CA ALA A 232 8.26 -2.20 5.51
C ALA A 232 8.45 -0.95 4.63
N VAL A 233 7.79 -0.89 3.47
CA VAL A 233 7.80 0.32 2.61
C VAL A 233 7.25 1.54 3.36
N LEU A 234 6.17 1.38 4.14
CA LEU A 234 5.63 2.47 4.95
C LEU A 234 6.63 2.97 6.01
N LEU A 235 7.34 2.06 6.70
CA LEU A 235 8.38 2.43 7.67
C LEU A 235 9.53 3.20 7.00
N ALA A 236 9.96 2.77 5.81
CA ALA A 236 10.96 3.51 5.04
C ALA A 236 10.45 4.90 4.63
N ALA A 237 9.18 5.01 4.22
CA ALA A 237 8.57 6.29 3.89
C ALA A 237 8.51 7.23 5.10
N GLU A 238 8.12 6.71 6.27
CA GLU A 238 8.09 7.47 7.52
C GLU A 238 9.48 7.90 7.96
N LEU A 239 10.47 7.03 7.84
CA LEU A 239 11.87 7.33 8.14
C LEU A 239 12.42 8.42 7.22
N LEU A 240 12.16 8.31 5.91
CA LEU A 240 12.53 9.34 4.93
C LEU A 240 11.88 10.68 5.23
N SER A 241 10.62 10.68 5.67
CA SER A 241 9.86 11.88 5.98
C SER A 241 10.32 12.55 7.28
N LYS A 242 10.25 11.80 8.39
CA LYS A 242 10.49 12.30 9.74
C LYS A 242 11.98 12.47 10.05
N GLY A 243 12.82 11.64 9.44
CA GLY A 243 14.21 11.51 9.86
C GLY A 243 14.35 10.69 11.14
N THR A 244 15.48 10.87 11.81
CA THR A 244 15.77 10.36 13.15
C THR A 244 16.16 11.52 14.06
N ASP A 245 16.46 11.23 15.33
CA ASP A 245 16.96 12.25 16.27
C ASP A 245 18.28 12.89 15.80
N ASN A 246 19.07 12.17 14.98
CA ASN A 246 20.39 12.59 14.53
C ASN A 246 20.42 13.09 13.07
N ILE A 247 19.47 12.64 12.24
CA ILE A 247 19.50 12.87 10.80
C ILE A 247 18.14 13.40 10.34
N SER A 248 18.09 14.62 9.82
CA SER A 248 16.84 15.22 9.31
C SER A 248 16.26 14.44 8.13
N GLY A 249 14.95 14.26 8.07
CA GLY A 249 14.26 13.69 6.92
C GLY A 249 14.11 14.68 5.75
N PHE A 250 13.29 14.30 4.77
CA PHE A 250 12.86 15.11 3.63
C PHE A 250 11.55 15.88 3.90
N GLU A 251 11.05 15.85 5.14
CA GLU A 251 9.75 16.40 5.54
C GLU A 251 8.60 15.66 4.85
N GLU A 252 7.88 16.28 3.93
CA GLU A 252 6.71 15.69 3.28
C GLU A 252 7.12 14.89 2.04
N VAL A 253 6.88 13.57 2.11
CA VAL A 253 7.34 12.58 1.12
C VAL A 253 6.16 11.84 0.52
N ILE A 254 6.21 11.62 -0.79
CA ILE A 254 5.34 10.70 -1.52
C ILE A 254 6.17 9.56 -2.06
N ILE A 255 5.70 8.32 -1.93
CA ILE A 255 6.24 7.17 -2.66
C ILE A 255 5.19 6.68 -3.65
N ALA A 256 5.60 6.48 -4.90
CA ALA A 256 4.79 5.89 -5.96
C ALA A 256 5.43 4.58 -6.42
N ASP A 257 4.72 3.47 -6.24
CA ASP A 257 5.13 2.14 -6.70
C ASP A 257 4.16 1.65 -7.78
N ILE A 258 4.67 1.53 -9.01
CA ILE A 258 3.91 0.95 -10.12
C ILE A 258 4.28 -0.52 -10.27
N GLY A 259 3.34 -1.40 -9.92
CA GLY A 259 3.43 -2.83 -10.07
C GLY A 259 2.76 -3.38 -11.34
N GLY A 260 2.85 -4.70 -11.51
CA GLY A 260 2.14 -5.41 -12.58
C GLY A 260 0.63 -5.49 -12.34
N ALA A 261 0.19 -5.53 -11.09
CA ALA A 261 -1.22 -5.63 -10.72
C ALA A 261 -1.78 -4.34 -10.08
N THR A 262 -0.98 -3.63 -9.31
CA THR A 262 -1.44 -2.47 -8.55
C THR A 262 -0.53 -1.27 -8.75
N THR A 263 -1.07 -0.06 -8.54
CA THR A 263 -0.28 1.13 -8.26
C THR A 263 -0.53 1.58 -6.83
N ASP A 264 0.52 1.70 -6.04
CA ASP A 264 0.48 2.05 -4.63
C ASP A 264 1.05 3.45 -4.43
N ILE A 265 0.29 4.33 -3.77
CA ILE A 265 0.75 5.67 -3.41
C ILE A 265 0.77 5.80 -1.89
N HIS A 266 1.94 6.14 -1.35
CA HIS A 266 2.12 6.49 0.04
C HIS A 266 2.37 7.99 0.15
N SER A 267 1.71 8.69 1.07
CA SER A 267 2.05 10.07 1.42
C SER A 267 2.23 10.22 2.93
N ILE A 268 3.40 10.72 3.31
CA ILE A 268 3.76 11.00 4.69
C ILE A 268 3.87 12.51 4.88
N GLY A 269 2.94 13.07 5.64
CA GLY A 269 2.78 14.51 5.78
C GLY A 269 1.40 14.86 6.26
N SER A 270 1.18 16.12 6.64
CA SER A 270 -0.12 16.53 7.16
C SER A 270 -1.11 16.85 6.04
N GLY A 271 -0.62 17.43 4.94
CA GLY A 271 -1.45 17.92 3.83
C GLY A 271 -2.58 18.84 4.28
N LYS A 272 -2.37 19.58 5.38
CA LYS A 272 -3.34 20.55 5.91
C LYS A 272 -3.48 21.75 4.97
N PRO A 273 -4.57 22.53 5.12
CA PRO A 273 -4.76 23.69 4.26
C PRO A 273 -3.63 24.71 4.37
N LYS A 274 -3.27 25.31 3.24
CA LYS A 274 -2.18 26.30 3.12
C LYS A 274 -2.38 27.55 3.96
N ASN A 275 -3.62 27.89 4.28
CA ASN A 275 -3.97 29.06 5.06
C ASN A 275 -5.31 28.85 5.78
N SER A 276 -5.58 29.68 6.78
CA SER A 276 -6.78 29.62 7.62
C SER A 276 -8.08 29.99 6.92
N SER A 277 -8.05 30.49 5.68
CA SER A 277 -9.26 30.80 4.92
C SER A 277 -9.90 29.57 4.26
N ILE A 278 -9.16 28.47 4.20
CA ILE A 278 -9.62 27.19 3.66
C ILE A 278 -10.16 26.34 4.81
N THR A 279 -11.40 25.88 4.67
CA THR A 279 -12.04 25.02 5.67
C THR A 279 -11.88 23.55 5.30
N MET A 280 -11.53 22.69 6.26
CA MET A 280 -11.49 21.24 6.02
C MET A 280 -12.91 20.66 5.99
N GLU A 281 -13.19 19.80 5.01
CA GLU A 281 -14.46 19.11 4.83
C GLU A 281 -14.21 17.60 4.63
N GLY A 282 -15.06 16.78 5.25
CA GLY A 282 -14.96 15.33 5.20
C GLY A 282 -14.08 14.72 6.30
N LEU A 283 -13.75 13.44 6.13
CA LEU A 283 -12.96 12.67 7.08
C LEU A 283 -11.50 13.15 7.11
N GLN A 284 -10.95 13.27 8.32
CA GLN A 284 -9.54 13.56 8.52
C GLN A 284 -8.65 12.53 7.78
N GLU A 285 -7.65 13.03 7.05
CA GLU A 285 -6.65 12.18 6.41
C GLU A 285 -5.57 11.76 7.41
N PRO A 286 -5.12 10.48 7.39
CA PRO A 286 -4.02 10.05 8.24
C PRO A 286 -2.70 10.69 7.80
N PHE A 287 -1.82 10.95 8.78
CA PHE A 287 -0.48 11.48 8.52
C PHE A 287 0.31 10.57 7.57
N ALA A 288 0.30 9.27 7.86
CA ALA A 288 0.78 8.22 6.98
C ALA A 288 -0.42 7.62 6.23
N LYS A 289 -0.59 8.04 4.96
CA LYS A 289 -1.67 7.60 4.07
C LYS A 289 -1.10 6.65 3.02
N ARG A 290 -1.83 5.57 2.75
CA ARG A 290 -1.58 4.65 1.63
C ARG A 290 -2.89 4.46 0.86
N THR A 291 -2.82 4.53 -0.47
CA THR A 291 -3.88 4.04 -1.36
C THR A 291 -3.30 2.95 -2.26
N VAL A 292 -4.16 2.01 -2.65
CA VAL A 292 -3.79 0.87 -3.49
C VAL A 292 -4.82 0.79 -4.61
N GLU A 293 -4.38 1.04 -5.83
CA GLU A 293 -5.25 1.07 -6.99
C GLU A 293 -5.10 -0.26 -7.73
N GLY A 294 -6.02 -1.19 -7.46
CA GLY A 294 -5.99 -2.56 -7.98
C GLY A 294 -6.28 -2.68 -9.47
N ASP A 295 -6.85 -1.64 -10.06
CA ASP A 295 -7.18 -1.50 -11.47
C ASP A 295 -6.08 -0.77 -12.27
N LEU A 296 -5.03 -0.26 -11.62
CA LEU A 296 -3.98 0.55 -12.26
C LEU A 296 -2.64 -0.22 -12.33
N GLY A 297 -2.66 -1.41 -12.92
CA GLY A 297 -1.48 -2.28 -13.05
C GLY A 297 -0.95 -2.38 -14.48
N MET A 298 0.36 -2.63 -14.62
CA MET A 298 1.04 -2.69 -15.92
C MET A 298 0.87 -4.01 -16.70
N ARG A 299 0.38 -5.05 -16.03
CA ARG A 299 0.30 -6.43 -16.53
C ARG A 299 -1.08 -7.01 -16.23
N TYR A 300 -1.24 -7.70 -15.10
CA TYR A 300 -2.50 -8.33 -14.67
C TYR A 300 -3.72 -7.40 -14.81
N SER A 301 -3.57 -6.12 -14.45
CA SER A 301 -4.65 -5.13 -14.51
C SER A 301 -4.58 -4.20 -15.73
N ALA A 302 -3.89 -4.60 -16.80
CA ALA A 302 -3.71 -3.76 -18.00
C ALA A 302 -5.05 -3.42 -18.69
N LEU A 303 -5.99 -4.37 -18.72
CA LEU A 303 -7.34 -4.14 -19.24
C LEU A 303 -8.14 -3.21 -18.33
N SER A 304 -8.12 -3.44 -17.01
CA SER A 304 -8.78 -2.55 -16.04
C SER A 304 -8.22 -1.12 -16.10
N LEU A 305 -6.91 -0.96 -16.35
CA LEU A 305 -6.32 0.36 -16.55
C LEU A 305 -6.89 1.04 -17.79
N LEU A 306 -7.08 0.31 -18.89
CA LEU A 306 -7.74 0.82 -20.10
C LEU A 306 -9.20 1.19 -19.82
N GLU A 307 -9.94 0.38 -19.09
CA GLU A 307 -11.33 0.67 -18.70
C GLU A 307 -11.43 1.93 -17.84
N SER A 308 -10.57 2.06 -16.83
CA SER A 308 -10.56 3.21 -15.91
C SER A 308 -10.09 4.51 -16.56
N THR A 309 -9.28 4.42 -17.62
CA THR A 309 -8.67 5.59 -18.27
C THR A 309 -9.37 6.00 -19.56
N GLY A 310 -9.88 5.02 -20.32
CA GLY A 310 -10.50 5.19 -21.62
C GLY A 310 -9.52 5.42 -22.77
N TYR A 311 -9.96 5.06 -23.98
CA TYR A 311 -9.19 5.21 -25.22
C TYR A 311 -8.71 6.64 -25.54
N PRO A 312 -9.49 7.72 -25.29
CA PRO A 312 -9.06 9.08 -25.65
C PRO A 312 -7.73 9.48 -24.99
N LEU A 313 -7.53 9.12 -23.72
CA LEU A 313 -6.30 9.45 -22.99
C LEU A 313 -5.09 8.66 -23.50
N PHE A 314 -5.27 7.40 -23.89
CA PHE A 314 -4.21 6.65 -24.59
C PHE A 314 -3.82 7.33 -25.91
N LYS A 315 -4.81 7.77 -26.70
CA LYS A 315 -4.58 8.43 -27.99
C LYS A 315 -3.87 9.79 -27.88
N THR A 316 -3.94 10.46 -26.73
CA THR A 316 -3.13 11.67 -26.46
C THR A 316 -1.63 11.40 -26.54
N TYR A 317 -1.19 10.20 -26.14
CA TYR A 317 0.21 9.79 -26.21
C TYR A 317 0.53 8.92 -27.43
N LEU A 318 -0.47 8.18 -27.92
CA LEU A 318 -0.35 7.19 -28.99
C LEU A 318 -1.33 7.48 -30.15
N PRO A 319 -1.26 8.65 -30.80
CA PRO A 319 -2.29 9.11 -31.76
C PRO A 319 -2.39 8.25 -33.03
N ARG A 320 -1.38 7.41 -33.30
CA ARG A 320 -1.32 6.55 -34.49
C ARG A 320 -1.93 5.17 -34.28
N LEU A 321 -2.27 4.78 -33.05
CA LEU A 321 -2.88 3.48 -32.77
C LEU A 321 -4.40 3.56 -32.86
N SER A 322 -5.02 2.56 -33.47
CA SER A 322 -6.46 2.39 -33.44
C SER A 322 -6.93 1.98 -32.03
N SER A 323 -8.23 2.05 -31.77
CA SER A 323 -8.77 1.55 -30.49
C SER A 323 -8.55 0.04 -30.35
N ASP A 324 -8.66 -0.71 -31.45
CA ASP A 324 -8.44 -2.15 -31.48
C ASP A 324 -6.98 -2.49 -31.17
N ASP A 325 -6.01 -1.76 -31.74
CA ASP A 325 -4.58 -1.93 -31.42
C ASP A 325 -4.29 -1.70 -29.93
N ILE A 326 -4.93 -0.69 -29.32
CA ILE A 326 -4.77 -0.39 -27.89
C ILE A 326 -5.34 -1.54 -27.06
N PHE A 327 -6.54 -2.01 -27.39
CA PHE A 327 -7.17 -3.13 -26.71
C PHE A 327 -6.32 -4.39 -26.81
N GLU A 328 -5.88 -4.79 -28.01
CA GLU A 328 -5.04 -5.96 -28.21
C GLU A 328 -3.72 -5.88 -27.43
N LYS A 329 -3.10 -4.70 -27.38
CA LYS A 329 -1.87 -4.49 -26.61
C LYS A 329 -2.08 -4.58 -25.09
N CYS A 330 -3.22 -4.10 -24.57
CA CYS A 330 -3.56 -4.25 -23.15
C CYS A 330 -3.93 -5.70 -22.83
N PHE A 331 -4.73 -6.35 -23.68
CA PHE A 331 -5.12 -7.75 -23.56
C PHE A 331 -3.88 -8.66 -23.56
N TYR A 332 -2.93 -8.44 -24.47
CA TYR A 332 -1.70 -9.23 -24.51
C TYR A 332 -0.92 -9.14 -23.19
N ARG A 333 -0.86 -7.95 -22.57
CA ARG A 333 -0.16 -7.73 -21.28
C ARG A 333 -0.87 -8.36 -20.08
N SER A 334 -2.21 -8.44 -20.11
CA SER A 334 -2.97 -9.13 -19.06
C SER A 334 -2.78 -10.65 -19.14
N GLU A 335 -2.75 -11.20 -20.35
CA GLU A 335 -2.56 -12.64 -20.58
C GLU A 335 -1.09 -13.09 -20.43
N HIS A 336 -0.13 -12.17 -20.56
CA HIS A 336 1.31 -12.47 -20.46
C HIS A 336 2.00 -11.60 -19.39
N PRO A 337 1.80 -11.86 -18.09
CA PRO A 337 2.39 -11.05 -17.02
C PRO A 337 3.92 -11.04 -16.96
N ASP A 338 4.55 -12.12 -17.43
CA ASP A 338 6.01 -12.24 -17.52
C ASP A 338 6.59 -11.44 -18.74
N PHE A 339 5.75 -10.78 -19.54
CA PHE A 339 6.20 -10.00 -20.70
C PHE A 339 7.05 -8.79 -20.30
N VAL A 340 8.21 -8.67 -20.96
CA VAL A 340 9.13 -7.55 -20.84
C VAL A 340 9.26 -6.87 -22.19
N SER A 341 8.98 -5.57 -22.24
CA SER A 341 9.07 -4.77 -23.47
C SER A 341 10.51 -4.67 -23.95
N GLN A 342 10.76 -5.10 -25.19
CA GLN A 342 12.08 -5.06 -25.83
C GLN A 342 12.12 -4.12 -27.05
N THR A 343 10.98 -3.88 -27.69
CA THR A 343 10.90 -3.00 -28.86
C THR A 343 10.55 -1.58 -28.44
N ASP A 344 11.03 -0.57 -29.17
CA ASP A 344 10.70 0.84 -28.91
C ASP A 344 9.18 1.08 -28.87
N LYS A 345 8.43 0.38 -29.72
CA LYS A 345 6.96 0.49 -29.75
C LYS A 345 6.33 -0.02 -28.45
N ASP A 346 6.82 -1.12 -27.90
CA ASP A 346 6.28 -1.68 -26.66
C ASP A 346 6.76 -0.90 -25.44
N ILE A 347 7.99 -0.38 -25.47
CA ILE A 347 8.52 0.53 -24.44
C ILE A 347 7.65 1.79 -24.38
N VAL A 348 7.39 2.45 -25.51
CA VAL A 348 6.55 3.66 -25.56
C VAL A 348 5.11 3.38 -25.09
N PHE A 349 4.59 2.18 -25.38
CA PHE A 349 3.27 1.77 -24.87
C PHE A 349 3.28 1.56 -23.35
N ASP A 350 4.29 0.87 -22.79
CA ASP A 350 4.46 0.69 -21.35
C ASP A 350 4.69 2.04 -20.63
N GLU A 351 5.46 2.96 -21.22
CA GLU A 351 5.61 4.31 -20.67
C GLU A 351 4.29 5.09 -20.66
N THR A 352 3.47 4.92 -21.71
CA THR A 352 2.13 5.54 -21.79
C THR A 352 1.21 4.99 -20.70
N MET A 353 1.11 3.66 -20.58
CA MET A 353 0.34 3.02 -19.51
C MET A 353 0.80 3.50 -18.13
N SER A 354 2.11 3.62 -17.91
CA SER A 354 2.68 4.05 -16.63
C SER A 354 2.31 5.50 -16.27
N LYS A 355 2.34 6.40 -17.26
CA LYS A 355 1.91 7.80 -17.09
C LYS A 355 0.44 7.85 -16.69
N LEU A 356 -0.41 7.06 -17.35
CA LEU A 356 -1.84 7.00 -17.07
C LEU A 356 -2.14 6.41 -15.68
N ALA A 357 -1.43 5.34 -15.31
CA ALA A 357 -1.52 4.74 -13.98
C ALA A 357 -1.12 5.74 -12.88
N ILE A 358 0.00 6.45 -13.04
CA ILE A 358 0.42 7.50 -12.09
C ILE A 358 -0.61 8.62 -12.00
N THR A 359 -1.06 9.16 -13.12
CA THR A 359 -2.03 10.28 -13.12
C THR A 359 -3.30 9.88 -12.37
N ASN A 360 -3.89 8.73 -12.69
CA ASN A 360 -5.10 8.25 -12.04
C ASN A 360 -4.88 7.95 -10.55
N ALA A 361 -3.75 7.33 -10.19
CA ALA A 361 -3.44 7.01 -8.81
C ALA A 361 -3.27 8.29 -7.96
N PHE A 362 -2.60 9.32 -8.49
CA PHE A 362 -2.49 10.61 -7.83
C PHE A 362 -3.84 11.34 -7.75
N ASN A 363 -4.68 11.28 -8.80
CA ASN A 363 -6.03 11.87 -8.76
C ASN A 363 -6.89 11.28 -7.65
N ARG A 364 -6.79 9.97 -7.42
CA ARG A 364 -7.52 9.28 -6.34
C ARG A 364 -6.88 9.47 -4.96
N HIS A 365 -5.56 9.69 -4.90
CA HIS A 365 -4.85 9.87 -3.64
C HIS A 365 -4.91 11.32 -3.10
N ALA A 366 -4.82 12.30 -3.99
CA ALA A 366 -4.81 13.72 -3.66
C ALA A 366 -6.17 14.20 -3.16
N GLY A 367 -6.15 15.26 -2.36
CA GLY A 367 -7.33 16.03 -2.05
C GLY A 367 -7.74 16.96 -3.19
N PHE A 368 -8.89 17.60 -3.03
CA PHE A 368 -9.41 18.58 -3.96
C PHE A 368 -10.09 19.73 -3.23
N TYR A 369 -10.21 20.87 -3.91
CA TYR A 369 -11.00 22.00 -3.45
C TYR A 369 -12.43 21.96 -4.00
N ARG A 370 -13.40 22.25 -3.13
CA ARG A 370 -14.74 22.71 -3.53
C ARG A 370 -14.81 24.22 -3.35
N ARG A 371 -15.23 24.93 -4.39
CA ARG A 371 -15.47 26.39 -4.35
C ARG A 371 -16.94 26.65 -4.08
N GLU A 372 -17.23 27.54 -3.15
CA GLU A 372 -18.59 28.01 -2.88
C GLU A 372 -18.63 29.54 -3.06
N PRO A 373 -19.25 30.04 -4.13
CA PRO A 373 -19.38 31.47 -4.34
C PRO A 373 -20.37 32.05 -3.32
N THR A 374 -19.95 33.08 -2.60
CA THR A 374 -20.81 33.92 -1.77
C THR A 374 -20.84 35.33 -2.35
N PRO A 375 -21.82 36.18 -2.01
CA PRO A 375 -21.94 37.52 -2.60
C PRO A 375 -20.67 38.38 -2.51
N ASN A 376 -19.83 38.17 -1.49
CA ASN A 376 -18.66 39.00 -1.22
C ASN A 376 -17.32 38.29 -1.46
N ARG A 377 -17.29 36.95 -1.58
CA ARG A 377 -16.06 36.16 -1.74
C ARG A 377 -16.33 34.72 -2.18
N THR A 378 -15.30 34.03 -2.66
CA THR A 378 -15.34 32.57 -2.86
C THR A 378 -14.77 31.88 -1.63
N LEU A 379 -15.55 31.00 -1.00
CA LEU A 379 -15.08 30.11 0.05
C LEU A 379 -14.43 28.88 -0.57
N LEU A 380 -13.35 28.39 0.05
CA LEU A 380 -12.65 27.17 -0.34
C LEU A 380 -12.80 26.13 0.76
N PHE A 381 -13.28 24.95 0.37
CA PHE A 381 -13.34 23.78 1.22
C PHE A 381 -12.36 22.74 0.69
N GLN A 382 -11.50 22.23 1.56
CA GLN A 382 -10.55 21.17 1.22
C GLN A 382 -11.09 19.83 1.70
N THR A 383 -11.19 18.87 0.78
CA THR A 383 -11.39 17.46 1.11
C THR A 383 -10.13 16.68 0.75
N GLY A 384 -9.69 15.81 1.64
CA GLY A 384 -8.48 15.03 1.43
C GLY A 384 -7.19 15.81 1.69
N LYS A 385 -6.08 15.26 1.18
CA LYS A 385 -4.71 15.69 1.50
C LYS A 385 -4.19 16.68 0.46
N ASP A 386 -3.74 17.84 0.89
CA ASP A 386 -3.06 18.77 -0.02
C ASP A 386 -1.64 18.26 -0.30
N LEU A 387 -1.40 17.73 -1.51
CA LEU A 387 -0.07 17.22 -1.90
C LEU A 387 0.85 18.31 -2.47
N SER A 388 0.36 19.53 -2.65
CA SER A 388 1.11 20.57 -3.34
C SER A 388 2.35 21.07 -2.59
N GLN A 389 2.41 20.84 -1.26
CA GLN A 389 3.56 21.16 -0.42
C GLN A 389 4.57 20.02 -0.28
N PHE A 390 4.25 18.83 -0.81
CA PHE A 390 5.13 17.67 -0.74
C PHE A 390 6.36 17.87 -1.63
N LYS A 391 7.54 17.91 -1.01
CA LYS A 391 8.80 18.32 -1.65
C LYS A 391 9.57 17.17 -2.28
N ALA A 392 9.22 15.93 -1.98
CA ALA A 392 9.87 14.74 -2.51
C ALA A 392 8.84 13.73 -3.01
N VAL A 393 9.02 13.29 -4.25
CA VAL A 393 8.27 12.17 -4.84
C VAL A 393 9.29 11.11 -5.24
N ILE A 394 9.19 9.94 -4.63
CA ILE A 394 10.09 8.81 -4.79
C ILE A 394 9.37 7.74 -5.60
N ALA A 395 9.92 7.40 -6.75
CA ALA A 395 9.41 6.37 -7.64
C ALA A 395 10.09 5.03 -7.40
N THR A 396 9.32 3.95 -7.46
CA THR A 396 9.81 2.58 -7.53
C THR A 396 8.90 1.75 -8.46
N GLY A 397 9.24 0.48 -8.67
CA GLY A 397 8.46 -0.42 -9.51
C GLY A 397 9.10 -0.71 -10.87
N GLY A 398 8.73 -1.86 -11.44
CA GLY A 398 9.36 -2.49 -12.61
C GLY A 398 9.60 -1.54 -13.77
N VAL A 399 8.55 -0.84 -14.16
CA VAL A 399 8.55 0.05 -15.32
C VAL A 399 9.35 1.32 -15.10
N LEU A 400 9.38 1.85 -13.87
CA LEU A 400 10.13 3.06 -13.53
C LEU A 400 11.63 2.77 -13.39
N VAL A 401 11.99 1.70 -12.68
CA VAL A 401 13.40 1.36 -12.44
C VAL A 401 14.11 0.95 -13.73
N ASN A 402 13.42 0.32 -14.67
CA ASN A 402 14.00 -0.11 -15.95
C ASN A 402 13.78 0.89 -17.10
N SER A 403 13.06 1.99 -16.87
CA SER A 403 12.87 3.02 -17.90
C SER A 403 14.17 3.79 -18.18
N GLN A 404 14.34 4.20 -19.43
CA GLN A 404 15.40 5.13 -19.83
C GLN A 404 15.05 6.58 -19.44
N ASN A 405 13.76 6.90 -19.31
CA ASN A 405 13.25 8.25 -19.00
C ASN A 405 12.24 8.23 -17.84
N PRO A 406 12.61 7.73 -16.64
CA PRO A 406 11.69 7.60 -15.50
C PRO A 406 11.11 8.95 -15.06
N LYS A 407 11.86 10.04 -15.24
CA LYS A 407 11.42 11.40 -14.92
C LYS A 407 10.14 11.79 -15.66
N THR A 408 10.09 11.56 -16.97
CA THR A 408 8.95 11.91 -17.81
C THR A 408 7.70 11.10 -17.47
N ILE A 409 7.88 9.86 -16.97
CA ILE A 409 6.77 9.07 -16.45
C ILE A 409 6.26 9.69 -15.14
N LEU A 410 7.18 10.02 -14.23
CA LEU A 410 6.84 10.53 -12.90
C LEU A 410 6.23 11.93 -12.94
N GLU A 411 6.63 12.80 -13.87
CA GLU A 411 6.04 14.12 -14.14
C GLU A 411 4.54 14.05 -14.45
N ALA A 412 4.01 12.87 -14.84
CA ALA A 412 2.57 12.67 -15.00
C ALA A 412 1.77 12.87 -13.69
N CYS A 413 2.41 12.81 -12.52
CA CYS A 413 1.77 13.11 -11.23
C CYS A 413 1.49 14.60 -11.02
N LEU A 414 2.11 15.48 -11.82
CA LEU A 414 1.91 16.93 -11.79
C LEU A 414 0.68 17.34 -12.62
N LYS A 415 0.21 16.46 -13.51
CA LYS A 415 -0.94 16.74 -14.36
C LYS A 415 -2.20 16.79 -13.52
N LYS A 416 -2.95 17.87 -13.68
CA LYS A 416 -4.26 18.05 -13.07
C LYS A 416 -5.33 17.81 -14.12
N GLU A 417 -6.34 17.02 -13.77
CA GLU A 417 -7.58 16.96 -14.55
C GLU A 417 -8.34 18.29 -14.47
N ASP A 418 -8.31 18.93 -13.29
CA ASP A 418 -8.91 20.22 -13.00
C ASP A 418 -8.07 20.99 -11.95
N ASP A 419 -8.13 22.31 -11.96
CA ASP A 419 -7.47 23.21 -11.01
C ASP A 419 -7.88 22.97 -9.55
N PHE A 420 -8.98 22.24 -9.32
CA PHE A 420 -9.41 21.83 -7.99
C PHE A 420 -8.50 20.79 -7.33
N TYR A 421 -7.78 19.97 -8.10
CA TYR A 421 -6.93 18.90 -7.54
C TYR A 421 -5.65 19.44 -6.89
N LEU A 422 -5.34 18.90 -5.71
CA LEU A 422 -4.22 19.33 -4.88
C LEU A 422 -2.97 18.49 -5.13
N MET A 423 -2.52 18.52 -6.38
CA MET A 423 -1.34 17.79 -6.85
C MET A 423 -0.01 18.40 -6.39
N PRO A 424 1.07 17.60 -6.34
CA PRO A 424 2.42 18.13 -6.19
C PRO A 424 2.70 19.24 -7.22
N THR A 425 3.30 20.34 -6.80
CA THR A 425 3.52 21.51 -7.68
C THR A 425 4.97 21.62 -8.16
N ASN A 426 5.94 21.36 -7.30
CA ASN A 426 7.36 21.37 -7.66
C ASN A 426 8.18 20.41 -6.78
N PRO A 427 7.89 19.09 -6.82
CA PRO A 427 8.63 18.12 -6.03
C PRO A 427 10.01 17.85 -6.62
N ASN A 428 10.97 17.50 -5.76
CA ASN A 428 12.17 16.81 -6.18
C ASN A 428 11.82 15.34 -6.45
N PHE A 429 12.22 14.86 -7.63
CA PHE A 429 12.00 13.48 -8.02
C PHE A 429 13.20 12.60 -7.66
N TYR A 430 12.91 11.43 -7.10
CA TYR A 430 13.90 10.41 -6.78
C TYR A 430 13.45 9.05 -7.33
N LEU A 431 14.41 8.18 -7.62
CA LEU A 431 14.19 6.82 -8.07
C LEU A 431 14.88 5.83 -7.14
N ASP A 432 14.11 4.86 -6.64
CA ASP A 432 14.61 3.67 -5.94
C ASP A 432 15.17 2.66 -6.96
N LYS A 433 16.31 3.02 -7.57
CA LYS A 433 16.95 2.24 -8.64
C LYS A 433 17.34 0.82 -8.19
N THR A 434 17.64 0.65 -6.91
CA THR A 434 18.13 -0.59 -6.32
C THR A 434 17.06 -1.42 -5.58
N TYR A 435 15.79 -0.98 -5.58
CA TYR A 435 14.66 -1.63 -4.88
C TYR A 435 14.88 -1.82 -3.38
N ILE A 436 15.40 -0.79 -2.71
CA ILE A 436 15.84 -0.89 -1.31
C ILE A 436 14.79 -0.42 -0.31
N LEU A 437 13.65 0.14 -0.73
CA LEU A 437 12.66 0.69 0.19
C LEU A 437 12.18 -0.34 1.24
N SER A 438 11.79 -1.55 0.82
CA SER A 438 11.36 -2.59 1.78
C SER A 438 12.50 -3.07 2.67
N ALA A 439 13.71 -3.23 2.11
CA ALA A 439 14.89 -3.61 2.88
C ALA A 439 15.23 -2.57 3.95
N MET A 440 15.22 -1.28 3.61
CA MET A 440 15.55 -0.21 4.54
C MET A 440 14.48 -0.02 5.61
N GLY A 441 13.22 -0.28 5.27
CA GLY A 441 12.14 -0.35 6.27
C GLY A 441 12.26 -1.51 7.25
N LEU A 442 12.84 -2.64 6.83
CA LEU A 442 13.23 -3.71 7.74
C LEU A 442 14.39 -3.28 8.63
N LEU A 443 15.46 -2.74 8.02
CA LEU A 443 16.67 -2.32 8.75
C LEU A 443 16.36 -1.23 9.78
N SER A 444 15.43 -0.32 9.48
CA SER A 444 15.07 0.79 10.36
C SER A 444 14.45 0.36 11.69
N THR A 445 13.99 -0.89 11.80
CA THR A 445 13.48 -1.43 13.07
C THR A 445 14.57 -1.64 14.12
N LEU A 446 15.82 -1.81 13.68
CA LEU A 446 16.99 -2.00 14.55
C LEU A 446 18.00 -0.86 14.43
N TYR A 447 18.18 -0.32 13.22
CA TYR A 447 19.21 0.66 12.89
C TYR A 447 18.64 1.81 12.03
N PRO A 448 17.79 2.69 12.61
CA PRO A 448 17.11 3.75 11.86
C PRO A 448 18.08 4.75 11.21
N ASP A 449 19.16 5.14 11.90
CA ASP A 449 20.15 6.09 11.36
C ASP A 449 20.86 5.52 10.13
N ILE A 450 21.34 4.28 10.22
CA ILE A 450 22.03 3.57 9.13
C ILE A 450 21.08 3.40 7.93
N ALA A 451 19.84 2.98 8.18
CA ALA A 451 18.83 2.81 7.12
C ALA A 451 18.56 4.13 6.39
N LEU A 452 18.47 5.25 7.11
CA LEU A 452 18.23 6.56 6.52
C LEU A 452 19.43 7.06 5.70
N ASN A 453 20.66 6.86 6.19
CA ASN A 453 21.87 7.20 5.44
C ASN A 453 21.97 6.42 4.13
N ILE A 454 21.70 5.11 4.17
CA ILE A 454 21.66 4.27 2.96
C ILE A 454 20.57 4.75 2.00
N LEU A 455 19.34 4.99 2.48
CA LEU A 455 18.27 5.52 1.63
C LEU A 455 18.69 6.80 0.91
N LYS A 456 19.27 7.77 1.63
CA LYS A 456 19.73 9.03 1.05
C LYS A 456 20.90 8.86 0.07
N LYS A 457 21.77 7.89 0.30
CA LYS A 457 22.93 7.61 -0.55
C LYS A 457 22.56 6.94 -1.87
N TYR A 458 21.58 6.04 -1.86
CA TYR A 458 21.25 5.19 -3.01
C TYR A 458 20.00 5.62 -3.78
N LEU A 459 19.14 6.49 -3.22
CA LEU A 459 18.06 7.12 -3.98
C LEU A 459 18.64 8.07 -5.03
N VAL A 460 18.33 7.81 -6.30
CA VAL A 460 18.86 8.58 -7.44
C VAL A 460 17.94 9.76 -7.72
N LYS A 461 18.46 10.99 -7.62
CA LYS A 461 17.72 12.20 -8.01
C LYS A 461 17.56 12.26 -9.54
N LEU A 462 16.35 12.60 -10.03
CA LEU A 462 15.97 12.62 -11.45
C LEU A 462 15.96 14.02 -12.09
#